data_AF-A0A6N6K1B2-F1
#
_entry.id   AF-A0A6N6K1B2-F1
#
_cell.length_a   1.000
_cell.length_b   1.000
_cell.length_c   1.000
_cell.angle_alpha   90.00
_cell.angle_beta   90.00
_cell.angle_gamma   90.00
#
_symmetry.space_group_name_H-M   'P 1'
#
loop_
_entity.id
_entity.type
_entity.pdbx_description
1 polymer ?
#
loop_
_entity_poly.entity_id
_entity_poly.type
_entity_poly.pdbx_seq_one_letter_code
_entity_poly.pdbx_strand_id
1 'polypeptide(L)'
;MMKQMITALTFSLCTASVFAAGSVKVITTGSTEAKTLTGAEHLVDLVGQPKLANSWWPGAVIGEEQATAEAQRQQQALLARLAALSAEESGNDAAAINALRQQIQALKVTGRQTINLDPDVVRVSERGNPPLQGNYTLWVGPQPTDITLLGLLSHPGKQPFIPGRDVASYLDGQRRLSGADRSYAWIVYPDGRTQKVAVAYWNKRHIEPMPGSIIFVGLSDSVWSSTPDEINADILRTLTQRIPE
;
A
#
# COMPACT_ATOMS: atom_id res chain seq x y z
N MET A 1 71.67 9.26 -29.60
CA MET A 1 70.72 9.09 -28.48
C MET A 1 69.31 9.01 -29.05
N MET A 2 68.72 7.82 -29.08
CA MET A 2 67.36 7.53 -29.56
C MET A 2 66.31 8.03 -28.57
N LYS A 3 65.23 8.64 -29.06
CA LYS A 3 64.00 8.89 -28.28
C LYS A 3 62.90 8.00 -28.85
N GLN A 4 62.49 7.00 -28.07
CA GLN A 4 61.33 6.16 -28.37
C GLN A 4 60.07 6.90 -27.93
N MET A 5 59.10 7.06 -28.82
CA MET A 5 57.76 7.53 -28.49
C MET A 5 56.84 6.32 -28.32
N ILE A 6 56.29 6.18 -27.12
CA ILE A 6 55.31 5.14 -26.78
C ILE A 6 53.92 5.75 -27.02
N THR A 7 53.22 5.25 -28.04
CA THR A 7 51.82 5.61 -28.33
C THR A 7 50.92 4.66 -27.55
N ALA A 8 50.22 5.18 -26.53
CA ALA A 8 49.22 4.42 -25.79
C ALA A 8 47.88 4.44 -26.53
N LEU A 9 47.41 3.28 -26.97
CA LEU A 9 46.12 3.09 -27.61
C LEU A 9 45.08 2.72 -26.53
N THR A 10 44.24 3.69 -26.13
CA THR A 10 43.12 3.47 -25.22
C THR A 10 41.92 2.90 -25.96
N PHE A 11 41.65 1.60 -25.77
CA PHE A 11 40.46 0.93 -26.28
C PHE A 11 39.27 1.26 -25.37
N SER A 12 38.44 2.22 -25.77
CA SER A 12 37.19 2.55 -25.08
C SER A 12 36.12 1.52 -25.45
N LEU A 13 35.85 0.56 -24.56
CA LEU A 13 34.68 -0.30 -24.67
C LEU A 13 33.43 0.49 -24.29
N CYS A 14 32.70 0.98 -25.28
CA CYS A 14 31.31 1.38 -25.10
C CYS A 14 30.46 0.12 -24.91
N THR A 15 30.20 -0.26 -23.66
CA THR A 15 29.12 -1.20 -23.33
C THR A 15 27.79 -0.51 -23.61
N ALA A 16 27.16 -0.83 -24.74
CA ALA A 16 25.76 -0.48 -24.97
C ALA A 16 24.91 -1.29 -23.98
N SER A 17 24.39 -0.62 -22.94
CA SER A 17 23.38 -1.19 -22.07
C SER A 17 22.10 -1.39 -22.89
N VAL A 18 21.87 -2.60 -23.36
CA VAL A 18 20.56 -2.99 -23.91
C VAL A 18 19.60 -3.03 -22.72
N PHE A 19 18.77 -2.00 -22.57
CA PHE A 19 17.65 -2.04 -21.64
C PHE A 19 16.67 -3.10 -22.16
N ALA A 20 16.67 -4.29 -21.55
CA ALA A 20 15.72 -5.32 -21.88
C ALA A 20 14.30 -4.85 -21.54
N ALA A 21 13.34 -5.12 -22.41
CA ALA A 21 11.93 -4.85 -22.15
C ALA A 21 11.47 -5.50 -20.84
N GLY A 22 10.60 -4.81 -20.11
CA GLY A 22 10.13 -5.25 -18.81
C GLY A 22 9.37 -6.58 -18.85
N SER A 23 9.50 -7.34 -17.77
CA SER A 23 8.72 -8.54 -17.51
C SER A 23 7.76 -8.26 -16.35
N VAL A 24 6.47 -8.46 -16.58
CA VAL A 24 5.43 -8.22 -15.57
C VAL A 24 4.71 -9.52 -15.23
N LYS A 25 4.86 -9.97 -13.98
CA LYS A 25 4.08 -11.07 -13.43
C LYS A 25 2.72 -10.55 -12.97
N VAL A 26 1.64 -10.97 -13.62
CA VAL A 26 0.28 -10.59 -13.27
C VAL A 26 -0.35 -11.66 -12.36
N ILE A 27 -0.78 -11.22 -11.19
CA ILE A 27 -1.51 -12.02 -10.20
C ILE A 27 -2.92 -11.44 -10.12
N THR A 28 -3.91 -12.25 -10.54
CA THR A 28 -5.31 -11.86 -10.46
C THR A 28 -5.92 -12.37 -9.17
N THR A 29 -6.65 -11.51 -8.43
CA THR A 29 -7.38 -11.92 -7.23
C THR A 29 -8.30 -13.10 -7.53
N GLY A 30 -8.18 -14.18 -6.75
CA GLY A 30 -8.93 -15.44 -6.96
C GLY A 30 -8.29 -16.43 -7.96
N SER A 31 -7.20 -16.06 -8.64
CA SER A 31 -6.41 -16.98 -9.48
C SER A 31 -5.20 -17.50 -8.72
N THR A 32 -4.98 -18.81 -8.75
CA THR A 32 -3.76 -19.45 -8.21
C THR A 32 -2.59 -19.40 -9.21
N GLU A 33 -2.87 -19.14 -10.48
CA GLU A 33 -1.85 -19.04 -11.53
C GLU A 33 -1.46 -17.59 -11.79
N ALA A 34 -0.18 -17.31 -11.66
CA ALA A 34 0.41 -16.06 -12.11
C ALA A 34 0.75 -16.14 -13.61
N LYS A 35 0.43 -15.09 -14.36
CA LYS A 35 0.68 -15.01 -15.80
C LYS A 35 1.77 -14.00 -16.06
N THR A 36 2.80 -14.37 -16.82
CA THR A 36 3.88 -13.45 -17.17
C THR A 36 3.59 -12.76 -18.50
N LEU A 37 3.62 -11.43 -18.49
CA LEU A 37 3.67 -10.60 -19.68
C LEU A 37 5.14 -10.24 -19.94
N THR A 38 5.67 -10.70 -21.06
CA THR A 38 7.04 -10.39 -21.51
C THR A 38 7.00 -9.40 -22.65
N GLY A 39 7.99 -8.50 -22.74
CA GLY A 39 8.10 -7.57 -23.86
C GLY A 39 7.18 -6.35 -23.74
N ALA A 40 6.73 -6.02 -22.53
CA ALA A 40 6.07 -4.74 -22.29
C ALA A 40 7.15 -3.66 -22.19
N GLU A 41 7.23 -2.78 -23.18
CA GLU A 41 8.22 -1.69 -23.20
C GLU A 41 7.74 -0.53 -22.35
N HIS A 42 6.43 -0.29 -22.32
CA HIS A 42 5.80 0.82 -21.65
C HIS A 42 4.59 0.38 -20.81
N LEU A 43 4.20 1.20 -19.83
CA LEU A 43 3.07 0.89 -18.95
C LEU A 43 1.77 0.66 -19.73
N VAL A 44 1.55 1.38 -20.84
CA VAL A 44 0.39 1.23 -21.71
C VAL A 44 0.26 -0.20 -22.27
N ASP A 45 1.38 -0.89 -22.50
CA ASP A 45 1.39 -2.27 -23.01
C ASP A 45 0.88 -3.27 -21.96
N LEU A 46 0.99 -2.90 -20.67
CA LEU A 46 0.44 -3.67 -19.56
C LEU A 46 -1.04 -3.37 -19.36
N VAL A 47 -1.39 -2.10 -19.16
CA VAL A 47 -2.78 -1.70 -18.82
C VAL A 47 -3.73 -1.87 -20.01
N GLY A 48 -3.19 -1.87 -21.24
CA GLY A 48 -3.95 -2.07 -22.49
C GLY A 48 -4.27 -3.53 -22.82
N GLN A 49 -3.79 -4.50 -22.05
CA GLN A 49 -4.03 -5.92 -22.32
C GLN A 49 -5.53 -6.25 -22.28
N PRO A 50 -6.12 -6.85 -23.33
CA PRO A 50 -7.55 -7.17 -23.36
C PRO A 50 -8.01 -8.07 -22.20
N LYS A 51 -7.12 -8.93 -21.70
CA LYS A 51 -7.39 -9.82 -20.55
C LYS A 51 -7.55 -9.06 -19.23
N LEU A 52 -7.09 -7.81 -19.15
CA LEU A 52 -7.17 -6.95 -17.97
C LEU A 52 -8.27 -5.87 -18.09
N ALA A 53 -9.02 -5.83 -19.19
CA ALA A 53 -9.98 -4.77 -19.47
C ALA A 53 -11.07 -4.61 -18.39
N ASN A 54 -11.48 -5.69 -17.74
CA ASN A 54 -12.52 -5.69 -16.69
C ASN A 54 -11.96 -5.56 -15.26
N SER A 55 -10.73 -5.09 -15.13
CA SER A 55 -10.06 -4.95 -13.84
C SER A 55 -10.47 -3.69 -13.11
N TRP A 56 -10.52 -3.75 -11.78
CA TRP A 56 -10.65 -2.59 -10.91
C TRP A 56 -9.29 -1.92 -10.68
N TRP A 57 -8.93 -1.01 -11.59
CA TRP A 57 -7.63 -0.31 -11.58
C TRP A 57 -7.35 0.54 -10.35
N PRO A 58 -8.34 1.19 -9.68
CA PRO A 58 -8.06 1.89 -8.43
C PRO A 58 -7.49 0.98 -7.34
N GLY A 59 -7.86 -0.30 -7.34
CA GLY A 59 -7.31 -1.30 -6.43
C GLY A 59 -6.07 -2.02 -6.96
N ALA A 60 -5.61 -1.75 -8.18
CA ALA A 60 -4.44 -2.42 -8.72
C ALA A 60 -3.15 -1.90 -8.05
N VAL A 61 -2.20 -2.81 -7.86
CA VAL A 61 -0.89 -2.50 -7.27
C VAL A 61 0.17 -3.09 -8.17
N ILE A 62 1.15 -2.27 -8.58
CA ILE A 62 2.37 -2.74 -9.22
C ILE A 62 3.52 -2.58 -8.22
N GLY A 63 4.34 -3.62 -8.10
CA GLY A 63 5.45 -3.64 -7.16
C GLY A 63 6.72 -4.21 -7.78
N GLU A 64 7.84 -3.76 -7.22
CA GLU A 64 9.19 -4.23 -7.55
C GLU A 64 9.72 -5.11 -6.43
N GLU A 65 10.64 -6.01 -6.76
CA GLU A 65 11.19 -6.98 -5.79
C GLU A 65 11.99 -6.30 -4.68
N GLN A 66 12.88 -5.36 -5.03
CA GLN A 66 13.69 -4.63 -4.04
C GLN A 66 12.82 -3.77 -3.11
N ALA A 67 11.85 -3.06 -3.68
CA ALA A 67 10.88 -2.27 -2.91
C ALA A 67 10.01 -3.17 -2.01
N THR A 68 9.70 -4.39 -2.44
CA THR A 68 8.96 -5.37 -1.64
C THR A 68 9.77 -5.84 -0.44
N ALA A 69 11.07 -6.14 -0.63
CA ALA A 69 11.95 -6.46 0.48
C ALA A 69 12.03 -5.31 1.50
N GLU A 70 12.09 -4.06 1.03
CA GLU A 70 12.06 -2.88 1.90
C GLU A 70 10.74 -2.74 2.65
N ALA A 71 9.59 -2.86 1.98
CA ALA A 71 8.28 -2.81 2.62
C ALA A 71 8.13 -3.89 3.72
N GLN A 72 8.63 -5.10 3.47
CA GLN A 72 8.64 -6.18 4.46
C GLN A 72 9.55 -5.86 5.66
N ARG A 73 10.74 -5.29 5.43
CA ARG A 73 11.61 -4.82 6.52
C ARG A 73 10.92 -3.74 7.36
N GLN A 74 10.25 -2.79 6.72
CA GLN A 74 9.51 -1.72 7.40
C GLN A 74 8.35 -2.27 8.23
N GLN A 75 7.58 -3.23 7.70
CA GLN A 75 6.53 -3.91 8.45
C GLN A 75 7.11 -4.65 9.67
N GLN A 76 8.22 -5.36 9.51
CA GLN A 76 8.86 -6.07 10.63
C GLN A 76 9.36 -5.13 11.72
N ALA A 77 9.93 -3.98 11.33
CA ALA A 77 10.35 -2.94 12.27
C ALA A 77 9.15 -2.34 13.03
N LEU A 78 8.04 -2.09 12.34
CA LEU A 78 6.79 -1.64 12.97
C LEU A 78 6.25 -2.68 13.97
N LEU A 79 6.25 -3.97 13.61
CA LEU A 79 5.81 -5.05 14.50
C LEU A 79 6.68 -5.13 15.76
N ALA A 80 8.00 -4.92 15.63
CA ALA A 80 8.91 -4.88 16.77
C ALA A 80 8.66 -3.65 17.66
N ARG A 81 8.42 -2.47 17.08
CA ARG A 81 8.03 -1.25 17.81
C ARG A 81 6.73 -1.44 18.58
N LEU A 82 5.70 -2.01 17.96
CA LEU A 82 4.43 -2.31 18.64
C LEU A 82 4.60 -3.34 19.76
N ALA A 83 5.49 -4.33 19.58
CA ALA A 83 5.79 -5.30 20.64
C ALA A 83 6.47 -4.63 21.85
N ALA A 84 7.45 -3.75 21.62
CA ALA A 84 8.11 -2.97 22.67
C ALA A 84 7.11 -2.07 23.42
N LEU A 85 6.30 -1.31 22.67
CA LEU A 85 5.25 -0.46 23.25
C LEU A 85 4.29 -1.28 24.12
N SER A 86 3.85 -2.46 23.65
CA SER A 86 2.96 -3.31 24.45
C SER A 86 3.60 -3.86 25.73
N ALA A 87 4.92 -3.93 25.81
CA ALA A 87 5.65 -4.44 26.98
C ALA A 87 5.89 -3.37 28.05
N GLU A 88 5.90 -2.10 27.66
CA GLU A 88 5.98 -0.94 28.56
C GLU A 88 4.62 -0.64 29.22
N GLU A 89 3.54 -1.13 28.61
CA GLU A 89 2.16 -0.88 28.99
C GLU A 89 1.56 -2.03 29.80
N SER A 90 0.41 -1.81 30.42
CA SER A 90 -0.26 -2.82 31.25
C SER A 90 -1.76 -2.93 30.99
N GLY A 91 -2.35 -4.06 31.38
CA GLY A 91 -3.80 -4.27 31.31
C GLY A 91 -4.39 -4.11 29.90
N ASN A 92 -5.42 -3.27 29.79
CA ASN A 92 -6.18 -3.09 28.55
C ASN A 92 -5.37 -2.40 27.43
N ASP A 93 -4.38 -1.59 27.78
CA ASP A 93 -3.54 -0.86 26.82
C ASP A 93 -2.61 -1.82 26.08
N ALA A 94 -1.87 -2.65 26.83
CA ALA A 94 -1.05 -3.72 26.26
C ALA A 94 -1.86 -4.71 25.41
N ALA A 95 -3.09 -5.04 25.84
CA ALA A 95 -3.98 -5.91 25.08
C ALA A 95 -4.43 -5.27 23.75
N ALA A 96 -4.77 -3.98 23.76
CA ALA A 96 -5.17 -3.25 22.56
C ALA A 96 -4.03 -3.15 21.53
N ILE A 97 -2.81 -2.84 21.99
CA ILE A 97 -1.63 -2.78 21.12
C ILE A 97 -1.30 -4.16 20.53
N ASN A 98 -1.40 -5.23 21.33
CA ASN A 98 -1.17 -6.59 20.83
C ASN A 98 -2.21 -7.02 19.78
N ALA A 99 -3.48 -6.66 19.97
CA ALA A 99 -4.52 -6.91 18.97
C ALA A 99 -4.26 -6.14 17.66
N LEU A 100 -3.80 -4.89 17.74
CA LEU A 100 -3.37 -4.11 16.57
C LEU A 100 -2.17 -4.77 15.87
N ARG A 101 -1.17 -5.20 16.63
CA ARG A 101 0.02 -5.89 16.11
C ARG A 101 -0.35 -7.16 15.33
N GLN A 102 -1.29 -7.95 15.84
CA GLN A 102 -1.78 -9.14 15.14
C GLN A 102 -2.49 -8.80 13.82
N GLN A 103 -3.29 -7.74 13.79
CA GLN A 103 -3.92 -7.26 12.54
C GLN A 103 -2.86 -6.87 11.51
N ILE A 104 -1.81 -6.13 11.90
CA ILE A 104 -0.74 -5.70 11.00
C ILE A 104 0.11 -6.88 10.53
N GLN A 105 0.35 -7.86 11.40
CA GLN A 105 1.12 -9.06 11.06
C GLN A 105 0.44 -9.91 9.98
N ALA A 106 -0.89 -9.91 9.92
CA ALA A 106 -1.65 -10.65 8.92
C ALA A 106 -1.59 -10.01 7.51
N LEU A 107 -1.20 -8.73 7.41
CA LEU A 107 -1.12 -8.02 6.14
C LEU A 107 0.01 -8.55 5.27
N LYS A 108 -0.30 -8.84 4.01
CA LYS A 108 0.72 -9.07 2.98
C LYS A 108 1.08 -7.73 2.35
N VAL A 109 2.35 -7.36 2.40
CA VAL A 109 2.85 -6.08 1.86
C VAL A 109 3.70 -6.29 0.62
N THR A 110 3.69 -5.30 -0.25
CA THR A 110 4.55 -5.20 -1.43
C THR A 110 5.07 -3.78 -1.58
N GLY A 111 6.19 -3.64 -2.28
CA GLY A 111 6.79 -2.36 -2.62
C GLY A 111 6.00 -1.64 -3.70
N ARG A 112 4.81 -1.13 -3.34
CA ARG A 112 3.90 -0.42 -4.23
C ARG A 112 4.62 0.77 -4.88
N GLN A 113 4.64 0.79 -6.21
CA GLN A 113 5.08 1.94 -6.98
C GLN A 113 3.98 3.00 -6.99
N THR A 114 4.33 4.26 -6.77
CA THR A 114 3.39 5.39 -6.77
C THR A 114 3.13 5.86 -8.20
N ILE A 115 2.48 5.01 -8.98
CA ILE A 115 2.12 5.27 -10.37
C ILE A 115 0.62 5.05 -10.60
N ASN A 116 0.04 5.84 -11.50
CA ASN A 116 -1.35 5.66 -11.90
C ASN A 116 -1.45 4.50 -12.91
N LEU A 117 -2.24 3.48 -12.57
CA LEU A 117 -2.46 2.30 -13.40
C LEU A 117 -3.77 2.37 -14.19
N ASP A 118 -4.52 3.48 -14.09
CA ASP A 118 -5.74 3.69 -14.85
C ASP A 118 -5.42 3.80 -16.36
N PRO A 119 -5.95 2.89 -17.22
CA PRO A 119 -5.69 2.92 -18.64
C PRO A 119 -6.03 4.25 -19.31
N ASP A 120 -7.06 4.96 -18.83
CA ASP A 120 -7.49 6.23 -19.43
C ASP A 120 -6.48 7.34 -19.13
N VAL A 121 -5.87 7.32 -17.93
CA VAL A 121 -4.82 8.28 -17.56
C VAL A 121 -3.50 7.96 -18.27
N VAL A 122 -3.13 6.68 -18.32
CA VAL A 122 -1.89 6.21 -18.95
C VAL A 122 -1.87 6.56 -20.44
N ARG A 123 -3.01 6.49 -21.13
CA ARG A 123 -3.13 6.78 -22.57
C ARG A 123 -3.03 8.26 -22.93
N VAL A 124 -3.45 9.15 -22.03
CA VAL A 124 -3.63 10.58 -22.35
C VAL A 124 -2.45 11.44 -21.87
N SER A 125 -1.74 11.04 -20.82
CA SER A 125 -0.66 11.83 -20.25
C SER A 125 0.71 11.40 -20.78
N GLU A 126 1.51 12.36 -21.28
CA GLU A 126 2.90 12.11 -21.71
C GLU A 126 3.76 11.49 -20.59
N ARG A 127 3.52 11.89 -19.33
CA ARG A 127 4.20 11.31 -18.15
C ARG A 127 3.49 10.09 -17.56
N GLY A 128 2.30 9.76 -18.07
CA GLY A 128 1.49 8.63 -17.62
C GLY A 128 1.96 7.28 -18.15
N ASN A 129 2.87 7.27 -19.14
CA ASN A 129 3.33 6.06 -19.81
C ASN A 129 4.85 5.82 -19.68
N PRO A 130 5.39 5.62 -18.47
CA PRO A 130 6.81 5.39 -18.31
C PRO A 130 7.24 4.06 -18.91
N PRO A 131 8.54 3.93 -19.27
CA PRO A 131 9.10 2.68 -19.72
C PRO A 131 9.11 1.66 -18.56
N LEU A 132 8.84 0.40 -18.88
CA LEU A 132 8.96 -0.72 -17.95
C LEU A 132 10.31 -1.38 -18.18
N GLN A 133 11.25 -1.17 -17.25
CA GLN A 133 12.62 -1.67 -17.34
C GLN A 133 12.94 -2.51 -16.10
N GLY A 134 12.65 -3.80 -16.17
CA GLY A 134 12.91 -4.73 -15.06
C GLY A 134 11.79 -5.72 -14.81
N ASN A 135 11.80 -6.31 -13.62
CA ASN A 135 10.84 -7.32 -13.21
C ASN A 135 9.83 -6.72 -12.24
N TYR A 136 8.57 -6.73 -12.66
CA TYR A 136 7.45 -6.20 -11.89
C TYR A 136 6.46 -7.30 -11.54
N THR A 137 5.73 -7.12 -10.45
CA THR A 137 4.53 -7.91 -10.17
C THR A 137 3.33 -6.97 -10.11
N LEU A 138 2.28 -7.29 -10.85
CA LEU A 138 1.00 -6.59 -10.84
C LEU A 138 -0.02 -7.45 -10.10
N TRP A 139 -0.61 -6.90 -9.04
CA TRP A 139 -1.80 -7.43 -8.38
C TRP A 139 -3.02 -6.67 -8.84
N VAL A 140 -4.02 -7.39 -9.33
CA VAL A 140 -5.22 -6.79 -9.92
C VAL A 140 -6.43 -7.72 -9.72
N GLY A 141 -7.63 -7.16 -9.62
CA GLY A 141 -8.83 -7.95 -9.36
C GLY A 141 -10.12 -7.25 -9.78
N PRO A 142 -11.28 -7.90 -9.58
CA PRO A 142 -12.57 -7.25 -9.73
C PRO A 142 -12.76 -6.18 -8.64
N GLN A 143 -13.79 -5.35 -8.80
CA GLN A 143 -14.15 -4.37 -7.77
C GLN A 143 -14.55 -5.10 -6.48
N PRO A 144 -13.96 -4.75 -5.32
CA PRO A 144 -14.37 -5.32 -4.04
C PRO A 144 -15.82 -4.96 -3.69
N THR A 145 -16.45 -5.76 -2.83
CA THR A 145 -17.82 -5.49 -2.33
C THR A 145 -17.85 -5.11 -0.86
N ASP A 146 -16.67 -4.85 -0.29
CA ASP A 146 -16.44 -4.64 1.13
C ASP A 146 -15.46 -3.49 1.36
N ILE A 147 -15.47 -2.99 2.60
CA ILE A 147 -14.42 -2.17 3.20
C ILE A 147 -13.84 -2.94 4.39
N THR A 148 -12.66 -2.57 4.84
CA THR A 148 -12.02 -3.23 5.98
C THR A 148 -11.88 -2.25 7.14
N LEU A 149 -12.43 -2.61 8.30
CA LEU A 149 -12.17 -1.92 9.57
C LEU A 149 -10.89 -2.47 10.18
N LEU A 150 -9.97 -1.58 10.53
CA LEU A 150 -8.69 -1.94 11.13
C LEU A 150 -8.38 -1.01 12.29
N GLY A 151 -7.66 -1.52 13.29
CA GLY A 151 -7.11 -0.70 14.36
C GLY A 151 -7.69 -1.03 15.72
N LEU A 152 -7.79 -0.01 16.58
CA LEU A 152 -8.19 -0.13 17.97
C LEU A 152 -9.73 -0.20 18.12
N LEU A 153 -10.30 -1.27 17.56
CA LEU A 153 -11.74 -1.53 17.49
C LEU A 153 -12.08 -2.87 18.13
N SER A 154 -13.30 -3.01 18.64
CA SER A 154 -13.80 -4.28 19.20
C SER A 154 -13.96 -5.38 18.16
N HIS A 155 -14.38 -5.04 16.94
CA HIS A 155 -14.64 -5.99 15.87
C HIS A 155 -14.03 -5.48 14.56
N PRO A 156 -12.69 -5.55 14.40
CA PRO A 156 -12.04 -5.27 13.12
C PRO A 156 -12.36 -6.37 12.10
N GLY A 157 -12.21 -6.06 10.82
CA GLY A 157 -12.44 -6.99 9.71
C GLY A 157 -13.27 -6.39 8.57
N LYS A 158 -13.64 -7.25 7.62
CA LYS A 158 -14.44 -6.86 6.46
C LYS A 158 -15.86 -6.49 6.86
N GLN A 159 -16.38 -5.44 6.23
CA GLN A 159 -17.76 -4.98 6.33
C GLN A 159 -18.30 -4.75 4.92
N PRO A 160 -19.57 -5.11 4.63
CA PRO A 160 -20.16 -4.86 3.32
C PRO A 160 -20.07 -3.38 2.95
N PHE A 161 -19.66 -3.08 1.72
CA PHE A 161 -19.69 -1.74 1.18
C PHE A 161 -21.13 -1.34 0.88
N ILE A 162 -21.55 -0.19 1.40
CA ILE A 162 -22.87 0.40 1.21
C ILE A 162 -22.70 1.80 0.61
N PRO A 163 -23.22 2.05 -0.61
CA PRO A 163 -23.20 3.38 -1.23
C PRO A 163 -23.85 4.44 -0.32
N GLY A 164 -23.28 5.65 -0.25
CA GLY A 164 -23.80 6.74 0.57
C GLY A 164 -23.52 6.62 2.08
N ARG A 165 -22.92 5.51 2.54
CA ARG A 165 -22.57 5.34 3.95
C ARG A 165 -21.24 6.02 4.26
N ASP A 166 -21.25 6.97 5.19
CA ASP A 166 -20.04 7.64 5.64
C ASP A 166 -19.19 6.81 6.61
N VAL A 167 -17.92 7.20 6.75
CA VAL A 167 -16.95 6.56 7.67
C VAL A 167 -17.46 6.49 9.11
N ALA A 168 -18.06 7.57 9.62
CA ALA A 168 -18.55 7.59 10.99
C ALA A 168 -19.64 6.51 11.19
N SER A 169 -20.53 6.33 10.22
CA SER A 169 -21.60 5.33 10.25
C SER A 169 -21.07 3.88 10.19
N TYR A 170 -19.90 3.63 9.58
CA TYR A 170 -19.24 2.33 9.67
C TYR A 170 -18.63 2.05 11.05
N LEU A 171 -18.33 3.11 11.80
CA LEU A 171 -17.77 3.03 13.14
C LEU A 171 -18.84 3.07 14.23
N ASP A 172 -20.09 3.37 13.89
CA ASP A 172 -21.23 3.29 14.79
C ASP A 172 -21.42 1.84 15.27
N GLY A 173 -21.61 1.65 16.57
CA GLY A 173 -21.70 0.32 17.19
C GLY A 173 -20.35 -0.37 17.43
N GLN A 174 -19.23 0.17 16.92
CA GLN A 174 -17.90 -0.32 17.27
C GLN A 174 -17.42 0.30 18.59
N ARG A 175 -17.13 -0.53 19.58
CA ARG A 175 -16.45 -0.07 20.80
C ARG A 175 -14.98 0.21 20.47
N ARG A 176 -14.52 1.40 20.84
CA ARG A 176 -13.10 1.78 20.78
C ARG A 176 -12.32 1.07 21.89
N LEU A 177 -11.17 0.49 21.56
CA LEU A 177 -10.26 -0.08 22.57
C LEU A 177 -9.55 1.04 23.35
N SER A 178 -8.84 0.65 24.41
CA SER A 178 -8.06 1.59 25.21
C SER A 178 -6.98 2.26 24.36
N GLY A 179 -6.76 3.57 24.58
CA GLY A 179 -5.80 4.37 23.81
C GLY A 179 -6.18 4.67 22.35
N ALA A 180 -7.39 4.35 21.90
CA ALA A 180 -7.87 4.66 20.55
C ALA A 180 -8.22 6.14 20.35
N ASP A 181 -7.96 6.68 19.16
CA ASP A 181 -8.48 7.99 18.77
C ASP A 181 -10.02 7.97 18.69
N ARG A 182 -10.64 8.92 19.38
CA ARG A 182 -12.09 9.09 19.46
C ARG A 182 -12.63 10.14 18.51
N SER A 183 -11.76 11.01 18.00
CA SER A 183 -12.10 12.21 17.23
C SER A 183 -11.80 12.04 15.75
N TYR A 184 -10.77 11.26 15.43
CA TYR A 184 -10.34 11.04 14.06
C TYR A 184 -10.18 9.55 13.74
N ALA A 185 -10.42 9.24 12.47
CA ALA A 185 -10.04 7.99 11.83
C ALA A 185 -9.28 8.32 10.54
N TRP A 186 -8.69 7.31 9.93
CA TRP A 186 -8.04 7.42 8.64
C TRP A 186 -8.75 6.55 7.62
N ILE A 187 -8.92 7.06 6.40
CA ILE A 187 -9.24 6.24 5.24
C ILE A 187 -7.93 5.95 4.52
N VAL A 188 -7.72 4.70 4.15
CA VAL A 188 -6.69 4.29 3.17
C VAL A 188 -7.41 3.75 1.94
N TYR A 189 -7.45 4.57 0.90
CA TYR A 189 -8.11 4.24 -0.36
C TYR A 189 -7.35 3.11 -1.10
N PRO A 190 -8.01 2.38 -2.02
CA PRO A 190 -7.37 1.33 -2.81
C PRO A 190 -6.14 1.83 -3.60
N ASP A 191 -6.18 3.09 -4.03
CA ASP A 191 -5.10 3.75 -4.78
C ASP A 191 -3.90 4.17 -3.91
N GLY A 192 -3.98 3.94 -2.60
CA GLY A 192 -2.91 4.25 -1.64
C GLY A 192 -2.97 5.66 -1.09
N ARG A 193 -3.93 6.50 -1.51
CA ARG A 193 -4.17 7.79 -0.84
C ARG A 193 -4.68 7.57 0.57
N THR A 194 -4.26 8.45 1.47
CA THR A 194 -4.74 8.48 2.86
C THR A 194 -5.48 9.79 3.13
N GLN A 195 -6.49 9.72 3.99
CA GLN A 195 -7.25 10.90 4.40
C GLN A 195 -7.62 10.80 5.88
N LYS A 196 -7.26 11.83 6.66
CA LYS A 196 -7.73 11.97 8.05
C LYS A 196 -9.19 12.45 8.03
N VAL A 197 -10.06 11.76 8.74
CA VAL A 197 -11.50 12.00 8.76
C VAL A 197 -11.96 12.23 10.19
N ALA A 198 -12.70 13.32 10.38
CA ALA A 198 -13.33 13.66 11.64
C ALA A 198 -14.60 12.82 11.84
N VAL A 199 -14.66 12.04 12.92
CA VAL A 199 -15.70 11.02 13.15
C VAL A 199 -16.44 11.16 14.47
N ALA A 200 -16.00 12.03 15.37
CA ALA A 200 -16.70 12.26 16.63
C ALA A 200 -17.98 13.08 16.41
N TYR A 201 -18.92 12.93 17.34
CA TYR A 201 -20.19 13.67 17.33
C TYR A 201 -20.02 15.18 17.11
N TRP A 202 -18.97 15.78 17.68
CA TRP A 202 -18.72 17.22 17.66
C TRP A 202 -17.97 17.72 16.42
N ASN A 203 -17.33 16.84 15.64
CA ASN A 203 -16.55 17.22 14.45
C ASN A 203 -16.90 16.42 13.18
N LYS A 204 -17.93 15.57 13.24
CA LYS A 204 -18.29 14.61 12.17
C LYS A 204 -18.34 15.30 10.80
N ARG A 205 -17.62 14.70 9.84
CA ARG A 205 -17.71 15.05 8.42
C ARG A 205 -18.25 13.85 7.65
N HIS A 206 -19.15 14.13 6.72
CA HIS A 206 -19.67 13.12 5.81
C HIS A 206 -18.63 12.85 4.72
N ILE A 207 -17.90 11.75 4.87
CA ILE A 207 -16.91 11.27 3.89
C ILE A 207 -17.25 9.82 3.57
N GLU A 208 -17.48 9.53 2.30
CA GLU A 208 -17.80 8.19 1.81
C GLU A 208 -16.51 7.46 1.40
N PRO A 209 -16.24 6.25 1.92
CA PRO A 209 -15.13 5.44 1.44
C PRO A 209 -15.43 4.85 0.07
N MET A 210 -14.39 4.46 -0.67
CA MET A 210 -14.54 3.66 -1.90
C MET A 210 -14.56 2.16 -1.55
N PRO A 211 -15.13 1.29 -2.41
CA PRO A 211 -14.98 -0.16 -2.25
C PRO A 211 -13.50 -0.57 -2.17
N GLY A 212 -13.17 -1.45 -1.21
CA GLY A 212 -11.79 -1.87 -0.91
C GLY A 212 -10.98 -0.91 -0.03
N SER A 213 -11.59 0.18 0.46
CA SER A 213 -10.93 1.09 1.40
C SER A 213 -10.73 0.44 2.77
N ILE A 214 -9.69 0.86 3.47
CA ILE A 214 -9.53 0.58 4.90
C ILE A 214 -9.96 1.81 5.70
N ILE A 215 -10.77 1.60 6.74
CA ILE A 215 -10.99 2.58 7.79
C ILE A 215 -10.13 2.17 8.98
N PHE A 216 -9.12 2.98 9.26
CA PHE A 216 -8.16 2.76 10.33
C PHE A 216 -8.44 3.68 11.52
N VAL A 217 -8.62 3.10 12.70
CA VAL A 217 -8.67 3.84 13.97
C VAL A 217 -7.35 3.63 14.71
N GLY A 218 -6.55 4.70 14.76
CA GLY A 218 -5.20 4.69 15.31
C GLY A 218 -5.12 4.97 16.80
N LEU A 219 -3.87 5.06 17.26
CA LEU A 219 -3.53 5.43 18.63
C LEU A 219 -3.81 6.93 18.85
N SER A 220 -4.31 7.30 20.02
CA SER A 220 -4.59 8.70 20.38
C SER A 220 -3.34 9.41 20.92
N ASP A 221 -3.08 10.62 20.41
CA ASP A 221 -1.99 11.49 20.87
C ASP A 221 -2.08 11.87 22.36
N SER A 222 -3.28 11.75 22.95
CA SER A 222 -3.54 12.14 24.34
C SER A 222 -3.18 11.08 25.39
N VAL A 223 -2.95 9.84 24.97
CA VAL A 223 -2.79 8.68 25.88
C VAL A 223 -1.36 8.17 25.95
N TRP A 224 -0.56 8.33 24.89
CA TRP A 224 0.78 7.73 24.80
C TRP A 224 1.88 8.79 24.95
N SER A 225 2.81 8.58 25.91
CA SER A 225 3.80 9.58 26.32
C SER A 225 4.93 9.84 25.31
N SER A 226 5.07 9.03 24.26
CA SER A 226 6.05 9.27 23.19
C SER A 226 5.61 8.64 21.86
N THR A 227 5.57 9.49 20.82
CA THR A 227 5.48 9.17 19.37
C THR A 227 4.28 8.37 18.79
N PRO A 228 3.03 8.50 19.29
CA PRO A 228 1.86 7.89 18.63
C PRO A 228 1.67 8.34 17.17
N ASP A 229 2.01 9.59 16.84
CA ASP A 229 1.99 10.10 15.46
C ASP A 229 2.92 9.34 14.52
N GLU A 230 4.12 8.98 14.98
CA GLU A 230 5.09 8.23 14.17
C GLU A 230 4.61 6.79 13.95
N ILE A 231 4.09 6.15 14.99
CA ILE A 231 3.53 4.79 14.89
C ILE A 231 2.32 4.79 13.95
N ASN A 232 1.41 5.75 14.10
CA ASN A 232 0.28 5.90 13.19
C ASN A 232 0.75 6.13 11.74
N ALA A 233 1.79 6.95 11.52
CA ALA A 233 2.37 7.17 10.19
C ALA A 233 3.02 5.90 9.61
N ASP A 234 3.75 5.13 10.42
CA ASP A 234 4.33 3.85 10.03
C ASP A 234 3.23 2.84 9.65
N ILE A 235 2.15 2.76 10.44
CA ILE A 235 0.98 1.92 10.14
C ILE A 235 0.34 2.33 8.82
N LEU A 236 0.08 3.63 8.63
CA LEU A 236 -0.51 4.14 7.40
C LEU A 236 0.37 3.78 6.20
N ARG A 237 1.69 3.96 6.29
CA ARG A 237 2.63 3.54 5.25
C ARG A 237 2.49 2.05 4.93
N THR A 238 2.50 1.17 5.93
CA THR A 238 2.27 -0.27 5.74
C THR A 238 0.92 -0.57 5.07
N LEU A 239 -0.17 0.13 5.46
CA LEU A 239 -1.49 -0.05 4.87
C LEU A 239 -1.58 0.39 3.41
N THR A 240 -0.81 1.41 2.99
CA THR A 240 -0.76 1.86 1.59
C THR A 240 -0.01 0.88 0.69
N GLN A 241 0.87 0.07 1.27
CA GLN A 241 1.71 -0.94 0.62
C GLN A 241 1.08 -2.34 0.61
N ARG A 242 -0.16 -2.50 1.13
CA ARG A 242 -0.82 -3.80 1.19
C ARG A 242 -1.11 -4.35 -0.21
N ILE A 243 -1.05 -5.67 -0.32
CA ILE A 243 -1.58 -6.37 -1.48
C ILE A 243 -3.12 -6.39 -1.37
N PRO A 244 -3.85 -6.01 -2.43
CA PRO A 244 -5.31 -6.10 -2.47
C PRO A 244 -5.77 -7.56 -2.26
N GLU A 245 -6.83 -7.74 -1.49
CA GLU A 245 -7.47 -9.05 -1.25
C GLU A 245 -8.59 -9.36 -2.23
#